data_AF-A0A2Z5TT06-F1
#
_entry.id   AF-A0A2Z5TT06-F1
#
_cell.length_a   1.000
_cell.length_b   1.000
_cell.length_c   1.000
_cell.angle_alpha   90.00
_cell.angle_beta   90.00
_cell.angle_gamma   90.00
#
_symmetry.space_group_name_H-M   'P 1'
#
loop_
_entity.id
_entity.type
_entity.pdbx_description
1 polymer ?
#
loop_
_entity_poly.entity_id
_entity_poly.type
_entity_poly.pdbx_seq_one_letter_code
_entity_poly.pdbx_strand_id
1 'polypeptide(L)'
;MSKLEVLENKKLVLKKVICKQLKSLQVEKLEQEIDKFYQHLKLLNVQMFGPFIVKNSGTMIHEDGTITVDYDLYVQAHDFRQYDTFYTVYEEVICPHCVYVRFEDRPEYLQFAYSKLDLHFYENDLETDGTSYTVYVNTTGEMMTVDIFRPIVSL
;
A
#
# COMPACT_ATOMS: atom_id res chain seq x y z
N MET A 1 -15.85 -21.32 5.70
CA MET A 1 -15.21 -20.28 4.87
C MET A 1 -13.86 -19.99 5.48
N SER A 2 -12.80 -19.81 4.68
CA SER A 2 -11.50 -19.40 5.21
C SER A 2 -11.59 -17.97 5.75
N LYS A 3 -10.84 -17.65 6.81
CA LYS A 3 -10.74 -16.27 7.33
C LYS A 3 -10.07 -15.31 6.34
N LEU A 4 -9.21 -15.84 5.46
CA LEU A 4 -8.52 -15.11 4.41
C LEU A 4 -8.84 -15.80 3.09
N GLU A 5 -9.58 -15.11 2.23
CA GLU A 5 -9.92 -15.55 0.88
C GLU A 5 -9.00 -14.85 -0.12
N VAL A 6 -8.31 -15.62 -0.94
CA VAL A 6 -7.43 -15.09 -1.99
C VAL A 6 -8.21 -15.06 -3.30
N LEU A 7 -8.20 -13.90 -3.96
CA LEU A 7 -8.84 -13.68 -5.26
C LEU A 7 -7.79 -13.24 -6.28
N GLU A 8 -7.84 -13.80 -7.48
CA GLU A 8 -6.97 -13.41 -8.58
C GLU A 8 -7.65 -12.44 -9.55
N ASN A 9 -6.87 -11.84 -10.45
CA ASN A 9 -7.34 -10.91 -11.49
C ASN A 9 -8.16 -9.73 -10.97
N LYS A 10 -7.87 -9.30 -9.74
CA LYS A 10 -8.45 -8.08 -9.16
C LYS A 10 -7.69 -6.88 -9.69
N LYS A 11 -8.42 -5.77 -9.84
CA LYS A 11 -7.90 -4.50 -10.35
C LYS A 11 -7.97 -3.44 -9.26
N LEU A 12 -6.85 -2.75 -9.00
CA LEU A 12 -6.80 -1.53 -8.20
C LEU A 12 -6.83 -0.32 -9.14
N VAL A 13 -7.69 0.65 -8.84
CA VAL A 13 -7.75 1.94 -9.53
C VAL A 13 -7.84 3.04 -8.49
N LEU A 14 -6.84 3.91 -8.49
CA LEU A 14 -6.83 5.15 -7.71
C LEU A 14 -6.96 6.32 -8.67
N LYS A 15 -7.74 7.34 -8.31
CA LYS A 15 -7.98 8.53 -9.12
C LYS A 15 -7.62 9.78 -8.35
N LYS A 16 -7.14 10.81 -9.05
CA LYS A 16 -6.81 12.13 -8.46
C LYS A 16 -5.87 11.99 -7.26
N VAL A 17 -4.73 11.36 -7.49
CA VAL A 17 -3.82 10.88 -6.45
C VAL A 17 -2.76 11.92 -6.14
N ILE A 18 -2.51 12.14 -4.85
CA ILE A 18 -1.31 12.79 -4.32
C ILE A 18 -0.39 11.68 -3.80
N CYS A 19 0.88 11.70 -4.20
CA CYS A 19 1.87 10.69 -3.90
C CYS A 19 3.10 11.29 -3.22
N LYS A 20 3.43 10.81 -2.03
CA LYS A 20 4.73 11.03 -1.39
C LYS A 20 5.59 9.79 -1.61
N GLN A 21 6.69 9.94 -2.35
CA GLN A 21 7.67 8.87 -2.55
C GLN A 21 8.71 8.89 -1.43
N LEU A 22 9.01 7.72 -0.89
CA LEU A 22 10.00 7.48 0.16
C LEU A 22 10.96 6.40 -0.35
N LYS A 23 12.23 6.75 -0.54
CA LYS A 23 13.24 5.83 -1.08
C LYS A 23 14.18 5.35 0.02
N SER A 24 14.53 4.06 -0.04
CA SER A 24 15.47 3.38 0.84
C SER A 24 15.19 3.68 2.31
N LEU A 25 13.92 3.61 2.70
CA LEU A 25 13.47 3.94 4.05
C LEU A 25 13.64 2.74 4.96
N GLN A 26 14.24 2.96 6.13
CA GLN A 26 14.21 1.98 7.23
C GLN A 26 12.77 1.77 7.69
N VAL A 27 12.34 0.51 7.82
CA VAL A 27 10.93 0.16 8.08
C VAL A 27 10.41 0.84 9.35
N GLU A 28 11.25 0.99 10.37
CA GLU A 28 10.91 1.60 11.66
C GLU A 28 10.58 3.10 11.54
N LYS A 29 10.98 3.75 10.44
CA LYS A 29 10.72 5.17 10.18
C LYS A 29 9.43 5.42 9.40
N LEU A 30 8.78 4.36 8.89
CA LEU A 30 7.60 4.50 8.04
C LEU A 30 6.45 5.22 8.75
N GLU A 31 6.13 4.83 9.98
CA GLU A 31 5.03 5.43 10.76
C GLU A 31 5.24 6.94 10.95
N GLN A 32 6.47 7.34 11.29
CA GLN A 32 6.83 8.76 11.40
C GLN A 32 6.65 9.52 10.07
N GLU A 33 7.03 8.92 8.94
CA GLU A 33 6.87 9.55 7.62
C GLU A 33 5.42 9.64 7.16
N ILE A 34 4.59 8.67 7.55
CA ILE A 34 3.13 8.69 7.38
C ILE A 34 2.53 9.85 8.19
N ASP A 35 2.88 9.98 9.46
CA ASP A 35 2.38 11.06 10.32
C ASP A 35 2.72 12.44 9.77
N LYS A 36 3.97 12.65 9.35
CA LYS A 36 4.40 13.90 8.70
C LYS A 36 3.60 14.19 7.44
N PHE A 37 3.33 13.17 6.63
CA PHE A 37 2.55 13.32 5.40
C PHE A 37 1.12 13.78 5.73
N TYR A 38 0.44 13.11 6.66
CA TYR A 38 -0.91 13.49 7.10
C TYR A 38 -0.98 14.88 7.72
N GLN A 39 -0.02 15.22 8.59
CA GLN A 39 0.04 16.54 9.21
C GLN A 39 0.18 17.64 8.15
N HIS A 40 1.02 17.43 7.14
CA HIS A 40 1.17 18.40 6.06
C HIS A 40 -0.10 18.51 5.21
N LEU A 41 -0.73 17.40 4.83
CA LEU A 41 -2.01 17.42 4.10
C LEU A 41 -3.10 18.17 4.88
N LYS A 42 -3.13 18.00 6.21
CA LYS A 42 -4.05 18.71 7.10
C LYS A 42 -3.77 20.22 7.14
N LEU A 43 -2.51 20.63 7.24
CA LEU A 43 -2.12 22.05 7.21
C LEU A 43 -2.51 22.72 5.88
N LEU A 44 -2.43 21.98 4.78
CA LEU A 44 -2.86 22.41 3.45
C LEU A 44 -4.39 22.35 3.24
N ASN A 45 -5.16 21.91 4.24
CA ASN A 45 -6.62 21.70 4.18
C ASN A 45 -7.04 20.84 2.96
N VAL A 46 -6.27 19.80 2.65
CA VAL A 46 -6.53 18.93 1.50
C VAL A 46 -7.86 18.20 1.69
N GLN A 47 -8.76 18.34 0.72
CA GLN A 47 -10.03 17.60 0.69
C GLN A 47 -9.83 16.19 0.13
N MET A 48 -9.39 15.29 1.01
CA MET A 48 -9.17 13.89 0.67
C MET A 48 -10.49 13.12 0.54
N PHE A 49 -10.51 12.09 -0.31
CA PHE A 49 -11.60 11.14 -0.43
C PHE A 49 -11.09 9.70 -0.54
N GLY A 50 -11.77 8.77 0.12
CA GLY A 50 -11.37 7.37 0.12
C GLY A 50 -10.22 7.05 1.08
N PRO A 51 -9.73 5.79 1.04
CA PRO A 51 -8.75 5.28 1.99
C PRO A 51 -7.33 5.78 1.71
N PHE A 52 -6.46 5.60 2.70
CA PHE A 52 -5.02 5.73 2.54
C PHE A 52 -4.42 4.46 1.96
N ILE A 53 -3.42 4.61 1.10
CA ILE A 53 -2.78 3.49 0.45
C ILE A 53 -1.27 3.61 0.63
N VAL A 54 -0.65 2.52 1.05
CA VAL A 54 0.80 2.36 1.07
C VAL A 54 1.16 1.37 -0.01
N LYS A 55 1.99 1.78 -0.96
CA LYS A 55 2.65 0.85 -1.87
C LYS A 55 4.06 0.60 -1.36
N ASN A 56 4.43 -0.67 -1.30
CA ASN A 56 5.79 -1.14 -1.06
C ASN A 56 6.35 -1.65 -2.39
N SER A 57 7.59 -1.29 -2.74
CA SER A 57 8.25 -1.69 -4.00
C SER A 57 9.50 -2.55 -3.75
N GLY A 58 9.38 -3.55 -2.87
CA GLY A 58 10.44 -4.51 -2.59
C GLY A 58 11.33 -4.14 -1.42
N THR A 59 12.15 -5.09 -0.98
CA THR A 59 13.00 -4.96 0.21
C THR A 59 14.46 -5.15 -0.16
N MET A 60 15.32 -4.26 0.33
CA MET A 60 16.76 -4.35 0.19
C MET A 60 17.37 -4.67 1.56
N ILE A 61 18.19 -5.72 1.61
CA ILE A 61 18.97 -6.10 2.78
C ILE A 61 20.42 -5.69 2.50
N HIS A 62 20.95 -4.79 3.32
CA HIS A 62 22.31 -4.30 3.21
C HIS A 62 23.29 -5.26 3.90
N GLU A 63 24.58 -5.14 3.58
CA GLU A 63 25.65 -5.99 4.16
C GLU A 63 25.73 -5.89 5.68
N ASP A 64 25.36 -4.75 6.26
CA ASP A 64 25.31 -4.51 7.70
C ASP A 64 24.04 -5.09 8.38
N GLY A 65 23.20 -5.77 7.61
CA GLY A 65 21.94 -6.37 8.06
C GLY A 65 20.78 -5.38 8.16
N THR A 66 20.99 -4.10 7.83
CA THR A 66 19.88 -3.14 7.79
C THR A 66 18.93 -3.44 6.63
N ILE A 67 17.64 -3.20 6.87
CA ILE A 67 16.58 -3.43 5.90
C ILE A 67 16.01 -2.09 5.49
N THR A 68 15.96 -1.85 4.19
CA THR A 68 15.31 -0.66 3.63
C THR A 68 14.29 -1.04 2.56
N VAL A 69 13.26 -0.21 2.45
CA VAL A 69 12.15 -0.42 1.53
C VAL A 69 11.79 0.90 0.86
N ASP A 70 11.42 0.83 -0.42
CA ASP A 70 10.83 1.94 -1.14
C ASP A 70 9.32 1.93 -0.93
N TYR A 71 8.77 3.06 -0.44
CA TYR A 71 7.34 3.25 -0.24
C TYR A 71 6.81 4.41 -1.09
N ASP A 72 5.61 4.23 -1.64
CA ASP A 72 4.79 5.35 -2.10
C ASP A 72 3.57 5.47 -1.19
N LEU A 73 3.35 6.65 -0.61
CA LEU A 73 2.18 6.96 0.19
C LEU A 73 1.16 7.69 -0.70
N TYR A 74 -0.02 7.11 -0.88
CA TYR A 74 -1.08 7.68 -1.71
C TYR A 74 -2.28 8.12 -0.89
N VAL A 75 -2.83 9.27 -1.27
CA VAL A 75 -4.19 9.71 -0.93
C VAL A 75 -4.87 10.19 -2.21
N GLN A 76 -6.21 10.10 -2.26
CA GLN A 76 -6.97 10.74 -3.34
C GLN A 76 -7.56 12.05 -2.83
N ALA A 77 -7.55 13.09 -3.65
CA ALA A 77 -8.05 14.41 -3.25
C ALA A 77 -8.76 15.13 -4.41
N HIS A 78 -9.82 15.89 -4.11
CA HIS A 78 -10.58 16.58 -5.16
C HIS A 78 -9.72 17.57 -5.96
N ASP A 79 -8.87 18.31 -5.24
CA ASP A 79 -8.01 19.37 -5.75
C ASP A 79 -6.54 18.95 -5.91
N PHE A 80 -6.30 17.65 -6.13
CA PHE A 80 -4.96 17.04 -6.10
C PHE A 80 -3.89 17.81 -6.91
N ARG A 81 -4.25 18.36 -8.08
CA ARG A 81 -3.32 19.12 -8.95
C ARG A 81 -2.72 20.37 -8.30
N GLN A 82 -3.38 20.97 -7.31
CA GLN A 82 -2.86 22.14 -6.61
C GLN A 82 -1.60 21.82 -5.78
N TYR A 83 -1.33 20.54 -5.53
CA TYR A 83 -0.26 20.08 -4.64
C TYR A 83 0.96 19.53 -5.39
N ASP A 84 1.04 19.67 -6.72
CA ASP A 84 2.17 19.21 -7.56
C ASP A 84 3.51 19.89 -7.23
N THR A 85 3.46 21.04 -6.54
CA THR A 85 4.67 21.71 -6.02
C THR A 85 5.28 21.00 -4.80
N PHE A 86 4.50 20.17 -4.09
CA PHE A 86 4.92 19.48 -2.86
C PHE A 86 5.07 17.97 -3.05
N TYR A 87 4.28 17.39 -3.96
CA TYR A 87 4.13 15.95 -4.13
C TYR A 87 3.99 15.61 -5.60
N THR A 88 4.29 14.37 -5.97
CA THR A 88 3.91 13.89 -7.30
C THR A 88 2.41 13.67 -7.35
N VAL A 89 1.76 14.08 -8.44
CA VAL A 89 0.31 13.93 -8.62
C VAL A 89 0.00 13.05 -9.83
N TYR A 90 -1.04 12.24 -9.73
CA TYR A 90 -1.48 11.36 -10.81
C TYR A 90 -2.98 11.51 -11.04
N GLU A 91 -3.39 11.64 -12.31
CA GLU A 91 -4.82 11.58 -12.63
C GLU A 91 -5.39 10.18 -12.30
N GLU A 92 -4.61 9.13 -12.58
CA GLU A 92 -4.96 7.76 -12.31
C GLU A 92 -3.72 6.90 -12.02
N VAL A 93 -3.84 5.97 -11.08
CA VAL A 93 -2.87 4.88 -10.83
C VAL A 93 -3.63 3.56 -10.95
N ILE A 94 -3.15 2.64 -11.79
CA ILE A 94 -3.83 1.38 -12.09
C ILE A 94 -2.89 0.19 -11.84
N CYS A 95 -3.34 -0.80 -11.07
CA CYS A 95 -2.80 -2.18 -11.09
C CYS A 95 -3.88 -3.08 -11.72
N PRO A 96 -3.71 -3.55 -12.96
CA PRO A 96 -4.76 -4.26 -13.69
C PRO A 96 -4.96 -5.71 -13.27
N HIS A 97 -3.86 -6.41 -12.95
CA HIS A 97 -3.83 -7.84 -12.65
C HIS A 97 -3.13 -8.07 -11.32
N CYS A 98 -3.91 -8.11 -10.25
CA CYS A 98 -3.39 -8.32 -8.92
C CYS A 98 -4.05 -9.55 -8.27
N VAL A 99 -3.25 -10.30 -7.50
CA VAL A 99 -3.75 -11.22 -6.48
C VAL A 99 -4.13 -10.39 -5.26
N TYR A 100 -5.24 -10.72 -4.63
CA TYR A 100 -5.88 -9.89 -3.63
C TYR A 100 -6.30 -10.71 -2.42
N VAL A 101 -6.20 -10.08 -1.25
CA VAL A 101 -6.81 -10.59 -0.01
C VAL A 101 -7.39 -9.42 0.77
N ARG A 102 -8.56 -9.62 1.38
CA ARG A 102 -9.09 -8.74 2.42
C ARG A 102 -8.73 -9.30 3.79
N PHE A 103 -8.24 -8.43 4.66
CA PHE A 103 -7.97 -8.72 6.05
C PHE A 103 -8.91 -7.91 6.96
N GLU A 104 -9.58 -8.59 7.88
CA GLU A 104 -10.48 -8.00 8.88
C GLU A 104 -10.23 -8.64 10.26
N ASP A 105 -9.23 -8.14 10.98
CA ASP A 105 -8.88 -8.61 12.32
C ASP A 105 -8.02 -7.56 13.06
N ARG A 106 -7.44 -7.93 14.19
CA ARG A 106 -6.53 -7.09 14.98
C ARG A 106 -5.20 -6.86 14.23
N PRO A 107 -4.58 -5.66 14.33
CA PRO A 107 -3.38 -5.33 13.56
C PRO A 107 -2.19 -6.30 13.73
N GLU A 108 -2.05 -6.90 14.91
CA GLU A 108 -0.99 -7.90 15.19
C GLU A 108 -1.04 -9.15 14.30
N TYR A 109 -2.17 -9.40 13.64
CA TYR A 109 -2.36 -10.54 12.74
C TYR A 109 -2.27 -10.18 11.25
N LEU A 110 -2.03 -8.92 10.91
CA LEU A 110 -1.97 -8.46 9.51
C LEU A 110 -0.93 -9.24 8.68
N GLN A 111 0.17 -9.66 9.30
CA GLN A 111 1.21 -10.45 8.64
C GLN A 111 0.67 -11.76 8.03
N PHE A 112 -0.38 -12.36 8.60
CA PHE A 112 -0.98 -13.57 8.04
C PHE A 112 -1.62 -13.34 6.67
N ALA A 113 -2.12 -12.13 6.39
CA ALA A 113 -2.65 -11.80 5.07
C ALA A 113 -1.54 -11.73 4.01
N TYR A 114 -0.40 -11.12 4.33
CA TYR A 114 0.78 -11.11 3.45
C TYR A 114 1.32 -12.53 3.23
N SER A 115 1.51 -13.29 4.31
CA SER A 115 1.99 -14.68 4.19
C SER A 115 1.02 -15.58 3.42
N LYS A 116 -0.29 -15.32 3.50
CA LYS A 116 -1.28 -16.05 2.70
C LYS A 116 -1.13 -15.75 1.21
N LEU A 117 -0.82 -14.50 0.84
CA LEU A 117 -0.47 -14.16 -0.53
C LEU A 117 0.86 -14.78 -0.95
N ASP A 118 1.91 -14.71 -0.14
CA ASP A 118 3.22 -15.33 -0.45
C ASP A 118 3.09 -16.82 -0.78
N LEU A 119 2.35 -17.56 0.07
CA LEU A 119 2.08 -18.99 -0.17
C LEU A 119 1.27 -19.21 -1.44
N HIS A 120 0.26 -18.38 -1.71
CA HIS A 120 -0.54 -18.50 -2.93
C HIS A 120 0.30 -18.29 -4.20
N PHE A 121 1.20 -17.28 -4.20
CA PHE A 121 2.12 -17.07 -5.32
C PHE A 121 3.04 -18.27 -5.51
N TYR A 122 3.61 -18.81 -4.43
CA TYR A 122 4.48 -19.99 -4.47
C TYR A 122 3.75 -21.25 -4.95
N GLU A 123 2.54 -21.53 -4.45
CA GLU A 123 1.77 -22.74 -4.77
C GLU A 123 1.24 -22.76 -6.21
N ASN A 124 1.11 -21.59 -6.85
CA ASN A 124 0.54 -21.46 -8.19
C ASN A 124 1.56 -20.95 -9.23
N ASP A 125 2.87 -20.98 -8.90
CA ASP A 125 3.95 -20.55 -9.79
C ASP A 125 3.75 -19.14 -10.40
N LEU A 126 3.19 -18.22 -9.61
CA LEU A 126 2.97 -16.83 -10.03
C LEU A 126 4.23 -15.99 -9.78
N GLU A 127 4.58 -15.12 -10.72
CA GLU A 127 5.71 -14.19 -10.56
C GLU A 127 5.28 -12.82 -10.01
N THR A 128 6.10 -12.26 -9.14
CA THR A 128 5.94 -10.92 -8.56
C THR A 128 7.27 -10.19 -8.51
N ASP A 129 7.24 -8.87 -8.65
CA ASP A 129 8.40 -7.98 -8.45
C ASP A 129 8.56 -7.58 -6.97
N GLY A 130 7.76 -8.18 -6.08
CA GLY A 130 7.73 -7.84 -4.66
C GLY A 130 6.82 -6.65 -4.32
N THR A 131 6.22 -5.99 -5.32
CA THR A 131 5.31 -4.87 -5.10
C THR A 131 4.05 -5.31 -4.36
N SER A 132 3.58 -4.50 -3.42
CA SER A 132 2.26 -4.65 -2.81
C SER A 132 1.62 -3.29 -2.58
N TYR A 133 0.29 -3.25 -2.69
CA TYR A 133 -0.54 -2.09 -2.36
C TYR A 133 -1.43 -2.47 -1.19
N THR A 134 -1.28 -1.74 -0.10
CA THR A 134 -2.03 -1.94 1.13
C THR A 134 -2.98 -0.77 1.32
N VAL A 135 -4.27 -1.03 1.15
CA VAL A 135 -5.35 -0.04 1.23
C VAL A 135 -6.00 -0.15 2.61
N TYR A 136 -5.84 0.89 3.42
CA TYR A 136 -6.37 0.98 4.78
C TYR A 136 -7.82 1.47 4.72
N VAL A 137 -8.76 0.53 4.58
CA VAL A 137 -10.20 0.81 4.40
C VAL A 137 -10.82 1.37 5.67
N ASN A 138 -10.51 0.74 6.81
CA ASN A 138 -10.97 1.19 8.12
C ASN A 138 -9.94 0.77 9.18
N THR A 139 -9.60 1.67 10.08
CA THR A 139 -8.69 1.40 11.20
C THR A 139 -9.32 1.95 12.47
N THR A 140 -9.82 1.06 13.31
CA THR A 140 -10.23 1.39 14.69
C THR A 140 -9.15 0.89 15.64
N GLY A 141 -9.15 1.36 16.89
CA GLY A 141 -8.08 1.04 17.84
C GLY A 141 -7.87 -0.46 18.11
N GLU A 142 -8.90 -1.29 17.92
CA GLU A 142 -8.81 -2.74 18.16
C GLU A 142 -8.84 -3.57 16.87
N MET A 143 -9.44 -3.07 15.79
CA MET A 143 -9.69 -3.83 14.56
C MET A 143 -9.33 -3.01 13.33
N MET A 144 -8.86 -3.68 12.29
CA MET A 144 -8.63 -3.04 11.00
C MET A 144 -9.21 -3.84 9.84
N THR A 145 -9.68 -3.12 8.82
CA THR A 145 -10.02 -3.64 7.51
C THR A 145 -8.98 -3.13 6.51
N VAL A 146 -8.26 -4.06 5.90
CA VAL A 146 -7.22 -3.77 4.92
C VAL A 146 -7.43 -4.62 3.67
N ASP A 147 -7.31 -3.98 2.52
CA ASP A 147 -7.24 -4.66 1.24
C ASP A 147 -5.78 -4.68 0.75
N ILE A 148 -5.25 -5.86 0.46
CA ILE A 148 -3.89 -6.02 -0.05
C ILE A 148 -3.97 -6.48 -1.50
N PHE A 149 -3.34 -5.75 -2.42
CA PHE A 149 -3.20 -6.11 -3.83
C PHE A 149 -1.73 -6.33 -4.15
N ARG A 150 -1.38 -7.49 -4.72
CA ARG A 150 -0.04 -7.78 -5.25
C ARG A 150 -0.12 -7.96 -6.77
N PRO A 151 0.55 -7.11 -7.55
CA PRO A 151 0.62 -7.28 -9.00
C PRO A 151 1.31 -8.60 -9.38
N ILE A 152 0.82 -9.20 -10.45
CA ILE A 152 1.49 -10.31 -11.14
C ILE A 152 2.34 -9.71 -12.27
N VAL A 153 3.60 -10.14 -12.41
CA VAL A 153 4.53 -9.62 -13.42
C VAL A 153 4.51 -10.42 -14.72
N SER A 154 4.23 -11.72 -14.65
CA SER A 154 4.06 -12.60 -15.81
C SER A 154 2.71 -13.33 -15.76
N LEU A 155 1.95 -13.29 -16.85
CA LEU A 155 0.76 -14.12 -17.07
C LEU A 155 1.09 -15.30 -17.98
#